data_AF-A0A8J5PPD8-F1
#
_entry.id   AF-A0A8J5PPD8-F1
#
_cell.length_a   1.000
_cell.length_b   1.000
_cell.length_c   1.000
_cell.angle_alpha   90.00
_cell.angle_beta   90.00
_cell.angle_gamma   90.00
#
_symmetry.space_group_name_H-M   'P 1'
#
loop_
_entity.id
_entity.type
_entity.pdbx_description
1 polymer ?
#
loop_
_entity_poly.entity_id
_entity_poly.type
_entity_poly.pdbx_seq_one_letter_code
_entity_poly.pdbx_strand_id
1 'polypeptide(L)'
;MSNRVSKQYSRKTHAERELERLKKDRDVAKLAESVALSGEQADMPCTRCFRAGTGEKCLMSPDSSRCSECVRKRKPCDGTRVASSLSTLMKQEKKLEVDEDEASDDLLKLHEEMAALQSRLAAAAGRLSRIRKIRARVKEKRSEATRRGLQEVEKEDGGPCS
;
A
#
# COMPACT_ATOMS: atom_id res chain seq x y z
N MET A 1 18.88 31.87 51.31
CA MET A 1 17.66 32.63 51.01
C MET A 1 17.66 33.02 49.54
N SER A 2 16.70 32.47 48.78
CA SER A 2 16.14 32.80 47.46
C SER A 2 16.99 33.48 46.37
N ASN A 3 17.47 32.68 45.41
CA ASN A 3 17.87 33.14 44.07
C ASN A 3 16.62 33.42 43.22
N ARG A 4 16.35 34.69 42.91
CA ARG A 4 15.26 35.11 42.01
C ARG A 4 15.83 35.33 40.62
N VAL A 5 15.78 34.31 39.77
CA VAL A 5 16.13 34.43 38.35
C VAL A 5 15.03 35.22 37.64
N SER A 6 15.31 36.48 37.31
CA SER A 6 14.44 37.33 36.51
C SER A 6 14.37 36.82 35.07
N LYS A 7 13.29 36.13 34.71
CA LYS A 7 12.98 35.80 33.30
C LYS A 7 12.68 37.09 32.54
N GLN A 8 13.65 37.60 31.78
CA GLN A 8 13.42 38.65 30.79
C GLN A 8 12.57 38.07 29.65
N TYR A 9 11.33 38.51 29.51
CA TYR A 9 10.52 38.25 28.32
C TYR A 9 10.98 39.19 27.21
N SER A 10 11.74 38.67 26.25
CA SER A 10 12.17 39.42 25.07
C SER A 10 10.94 39.90 24.27
N ARG A 11 10.85 41.20 24.01
CA ARG A 11 9.77 41.79 23.20
C ARG A 11 10.02 41.46 21.73
N LYS A 12 9.09 40.71 21.12
CA LYS A 12 9.12 40.41 19.68
C LYS A 12 9.22 41.68 18.85
N THR A 13 10.11 41.67 17.87
CA THR A 13 10.30 42.70 16.85
C THR A 13 9.06 42.82 15.95
N HIS A 14 8.94 43.92 15.20
CA HIS A 14 7.83 44.11 14.25
C HIS A 14 7.81 43.00 13.18
N ALA A 15 8.97 42.69 12.61
CA ALA A 15 9.14 41.65 11.59
C ALA A 15 8.71 40.25 12.10
N GLU A 16 9.03 39.90 13.35
CA GLU A 16 8.60 38.62 13.93
C GLU A 16 7.08 38.51 14.06
N ARG A 17 6.39 39.62 14.39
CA ARG A 17 4.92 39.64 14.48
C ARG A 17 4.26 39.54 13.11
N GLU A 18 4.89 40.12 12.08
CA GLU A 18 4.42 40.04 10.71
C GLU A 18 4.56 38.62 10.15
N LEU A 19 5.70 37.97 10.38
CA LEU A 19 5.93 36.58 10.02
C LEU A 19 4.94 35.62 10.72
N GLU A 20 4.63 35.88 11.99
CA GLU A 20 3.65 35.09 12.75
C GLU A 20 2.23 35.23 12.21
N ARG A 21 1.84 36.44 11.75
CA ARG A 21 0.55 36.65 11.06
C ARG A 21 0.49 35.89 9.74
N LEU A 22 1.51 36.02 8.89
CA LEU A 22 1.55 35.31 7.61
C LEU A 22 1.47 33.79 7.77
N LYS A 23 2.17 33.23 8.77
CA LYS A 23 2.09 31.80 9.10
C LYS A 23 0.67 31.40 9.52
N LYS A 24 0.05 32.21 10.37
CA LYS A 24 -1.31 31.98 10.84
C LYS A 24 -2.32 32.01 9.70
N ASP A 25 -2.22 32.99 8.80
CA ASP A 25 -3.12 33.12 7.65
C ASP A 25 -2.96 31.93 6.69
N ARG A 26 -1.73 31.49 6.45
CA ARG A 26 -1.45 30.27 5.67
C ARG A 26 -2.06 29.02 6.31
N ASP A 27 -1.96 28.88 7.62
CA ASP A 27 -2.50 27.72 8.33
C ASP A 27 -4.05 27.73 8.35
N VAL A 28 -4.68 28.92 8.37
CA VAL A 28 -6.13 29.06 8.17
C VAL A 28 -6.53 28.66 6.76
N ALA A 29 -5.80 29.08 5.72
CA ALA A 29 -6.10 28.73 4.34
C ALA A 29 -6.00 27.22 4.08
N LYS A 30 -4.91 26.58 4.55
CA LYS A 30 -4.75 25.12 4.45
C LYS A 30 -5.85 24.34 5.15
N LEU A 31 -6.30 24.87 6.28
CA LEU A 31 -7.40 24.25 6.99
C LEU A 31 -8.71 24.32 6.20
N ALA A 32 -9.02 25.48 5.62
CA ALA A 32 -10.21 25.65 4.82
C ALA A 32 -10.21 24.68 3.62
N GLU A 33 -9.06 24.47 2.99
CA GLU A 33 -8.87 23.48 1.92
C GLU A 33 -9.15 22.05 2.40
N SER A 34 -8.58 21.63 3.54
CA SER A 34 -8.86 20.32 4.13
C SER A 34 -10.33 20.11 4.47
N VAL A 35 -11.00 21.12 5.04
CA VAL A 35 -12.43 21.07 5.39
C VAL A 35 -13.29 20.92 4.12
N ALA A 36 -12.92 21.59 3.04
CA ALA A 36 -13.63 21.51 1.76
C ALA A 36 -13.48 20.13 1.09
N LEU A 37 -12.30 19.52 1.18
CA LEU A 37 -12.03 18.19 0.63
C LEU A 37 -12.74 17.06 1.41
N SER A 38 -12.87 17.19 2.73
CA SER A 38 -13.40 16.11 3.58
C SER A 38 -14.93 16.02 3.66
N GLY A 39 -15.69 16.96 3.07
CA GLY A 39 -17.15 16.86 2.99
C GLY A 39 -17.87 16.75 4.34
N GLU A 40 -18.30 17.89 4.89
CA GLU A 40 -19.33 18.02 5.95
C GLU A 40 -19.03 17.65 7.41
N GLN A 41 -17.94 16.97 7.73
CA GLN A 41 -17.47 16.81 9.12
C GLN A 41 -15.94 16.77 9.17
N ALA A 42 -15.29 17.93 9.03
CA ALA A 42 -13.86 17.99 9.25
C ALA A 42 -13.55 17.59 10.70
N ASP A 43 -12.75 16.54 10.84
CA ASP A 43 -12.30 15.92 12.09
C ASP A 43 -11.26 16.82 12.78
N MET A 44 -11.64 18.07 12.99
CA MET A 44 -10.84 19.08 13.67
C MET A 44 -11.58 19.63 14.87
N PRO A 45 -11.77 18.80 15.91
CA PRO A 45 -12.27 19.30 17.16
C PRO A 45 -11.12 20.08 17.80
N CYS A 46 -11.25 21.41 17.87
CA CYS A 46 -10.39 22.21 18.73
C CYS A 46 -10.33 21.54 20.12
N THR A 47 -9.21 21.57 20.86
CA THR A 47 -9.06 20.80 22.12
C THR A 47 -10.21 21.07 23.08
N ARG A 48 -10.71 22.32 23.09
CA ARG A 48 -11.88 22.71 23.88
C ARG A 48 -13.17 22.08 23.37
N CYS A 49 -13.39 22.08 22.06
CA CYS A 49 -14.56 21.51 21.40
C CYS A 49 -14.61 20.00 21.64
N PHE A 50 -13.46 19.33 21.50
CA PHE A 50 -13.26 17.92 21.80
C PHE A 50 -13.63 17.60 23.26
N ARG A 51 -13.06 18.33 24.22
CA ARG A 51 -13.28 18.09 25.66
C ARG A 51 -14.66 18.48 26.15
N ALA A 52 -15.33 19.41 25.48
CA ALA A 52 -16.67 19.86 25.88
C ALA A 52 -17.73 18.77 25.67
N GLY A 53 -17.47 17.76 24.82
CA GLY A 53 -18.38 16.63 24.59
C GLY A 53 -19.76 17.01 24.02
N THR A 54 -20.02 18.29 23.78
CA THR A 54 -21.21 18.78 23.09
C THR A 54 -21.04 18.41 21.63
N GLY A 55 -21.91 17.55 21.08
CA GLY A 55 -21.94 17.16 19.66
C GLY A 55 -22.19 18.29 18.64
N GLU A 56 -21.82 19.53 19.00
CA GLU A 56 -21.76 20.70 18.13
C GLU A 56 -20.51 20.57 17.22
N LYS A 57 -20.71 20.58 15.89
CA LYS A 57 -19.60 20.47 14.92
C LYS A 57 -18.65 21.67 15.07
N CYS A 58 -17.37 21.40 15.27
CA CYS A 58 -16.32 22.43 15.33
C CYS A 58 -16.03 22.96 13.92
N LEU A 59 -16.86 23.89 13.44
CA LEU A 59 -16.74 24.44 12.09
C LEU A 59 -15.78 25.63 12.08
N MET A 60 -14.70 25.54 11.29
CA MET A 60 -13.79 26.65 11.05
C MET A 60 -14.20 27.40 9.78
N SER A 61 -14.25 28.73 9.88
CA SER A 61 -14.48 29.62 8.73
C SER A 61 -13.15 29.98 8.08
N PRO A 62 -13.11 30.19 6.75
CA PRO A 62 -11.90 30.57 6.02
C PRO A 62 -11.28 31.90 6.49
N ASP A 63 -12.07 32.78 7.11
CA ASP A 63 -11.64 34.12 7.52
C ASP A 63 -11.26 34.20 9.01
N SER A 64 -11.33 33.09 9.73
CA SER A 64 -11.18 33.06 11.19
C SER A 64 -10.22 31.96 11.64
N SER A 65 -9.27 32.34 12.48
CA SER A 65 -8.41 31.37 13.19
C SER A 65 -9.11 30.66 14.35
N ARG A 66 -10.44 30.75 14.44
CA ARG A 66 -11.25 30.21 15.54
C ARG A 66 -12.51 29.61 14.96
N CYS A 67 -12.90 28.43 15.46
CA CYS A 67 -14.16 27.82 15.08
C CYS A 67 -15.37 28.65 15.55
N SER A 68 -16.50 28.48 14.87
CA SER A 68 -17.78 29.14 15.16
C SER A 68 -18.13 29.10 16.65
N GLU A 69 -17.98 27.95 17.29
CA GLU A 69 -18.29 27.76 18.71
C GLU A 69 -17.34 28.49 19.65
N CYS A 70 -16.05 28.56 19.32
CA CYS A 70 -15.09 29.31 20.12
C CYS A 70 -15.25 30.82 19.94
N VAL A 71 -15.66 31.27 18.75
CA VAL A 71 -16.07 32.66 18.50
C VAL A 71 -17.29 33.00 19.33
N ARG A 72 -18.37 32.20 19.22
CA ARG A 72 -19.64 32.37 19.97
C ARG A 72 -19.42 32.44 21.47
N LYS A 73 -18.66 31.49 22.02
CA LYS A 73 -18.37 31.39 23.47
C LYS A 73 -17.23 32.32 23.94
N ARG A 74 -16.65 33.14 23.04
CA ARG A 74 -15.53 34.07 23.30
C ARG A 74 -14.32 33.41 24.02
N LYS A 75 -13.95 32.19 23.63
CA LYS A 75 -12.79 31.47 24.20
C LYS A 75 -11.67 31.22 23.18
N PRO A 76 -10.42 31.00 23.63
CA PRO A 76 -9.32 30.65 22.73
C PRO A 76 -9.63 29.34 21.99
N CYS A 77 -9.17 29.29 20.74
CA CYS A 77 -9.27 28.13 19.85
C CYS A 77 -7.88 27.79 19.37
N ASP A 78 -7.55 26.51 19.39
CA ASP A 78 -6.29 25.95 18.93
C ASP A 78 -6.43 25.12 17.64
N GLY A 79 -7.62 25.09 17.04
CA GLY A 79 -7.91 24.36 15.81
C GLY A 79 -6.95 24.68 14.65
N THR A 80 -6.55 25.94 14.44
CA THR A 80 -5.60 26.29 13.37
C THR A 80 -4.22 25.63 13.54
N ARG A 81 -3.81 25.24 14.76
CA ARG A 81 -2.48 24.65 15.00
C ARG A 81 -2.31 23.26 14.39
N VAL A 82 -3.39 22.52 14.20
CA VAL A 82 -3.36 21.15 13.65
C VAL A 82 -3.47 21.11 12.12
N ALA A 83 -3.77 22.24 11.48
CA ALA A 83 -3.99 22.34 10.03
C ALA A 83 -2.78 21.90 9.18
N SER A 84 -1.57 22.26 9.61
CA SER A 84 -0.34 21.89 8.90
C SER A 84 -0.03 20.39 8.96
N SER A 85 -0.25 19.77 10.13
CA SER A 85 -0.12 18.33 10.32
C SER A 85 -1.18 17.58 9.50
N LEU A 86 -2.44 18.02 9.52
CA LEU A 86 -3.52 17.39 8.77
C LEU A 86 -3.27 17.45 7.26
N SER A 87 -2.90 18.60 6.72
CA SER A 87 -2.55 18.76 5.30
C SER A 87 -1.40 17.84 4.87
N THR A 88 -0.47 17.53 5.78
CA THR A 88 0.62 16.60 5.51
C THR A 88 0.11 15.15 5.48
N LEU A 89 -0.71 14.77 6.47
CA LEU A 89 -1.31 13.44 6.54
C LEU A 89 -2.22 13.16 5.33
N MET A 90 -3.07 14.09 4.91
CA MET A 90 -3.92 13.92 3.72
C MET A 90 -3.10 13.71 2.44
N LYS A 91 -1.95 14.38 2.31
CA LYS A 91 -1.05 14.16 1.16
C LYS A 91 -0.40 12.79 1.21
N GLN A 92 -0.06 12.32 2.41
CA GLN A 92 0.49 10.98 2.61
C GLN A 92 -0.56 9.91 2.31
N GLU A 93 -1.79 10.09 2.80
CA GLU A 93 -2.93 9.22 2.52
C GLU A 93 -3.18 9.11 1.02
N LYS A 94 -3.33 10.23 0.31
CA LYS A 94 -3.51 10.22 -1.14
C LYS A 94 -2.35 9.56 -1.89
N LYS A 95 -1.13 9.71 -1.40
CA LYS A 95 0.02 9.02 -1.99
C LYS A 95 -0.09 7.51 -1.76
N LEU A 96 -0.46 7.10 -0.56
CA LEU A 96 -0.64 5.68 -0.22
C LEU A 96 -1.78 5.05 -1.02
N GLU A 97 -2.87 5.77 -1.28
CA GLU A 97 -3.94 5.30 -2.17
C GLU A 97 -3.40 4.98 -3.58
N VAL A 98 -2.59 5.87 -4.16
CA VAL A 98 -1.96 5.62 -5.47
C VAL A 98 -0.96 4.46 -5.40
N ASP A 99 -0.11 4.42 -4.37
CA ASP A 99 0.86 3.35 -4.18
C ASP A 99 0.15 1.97 -3.98
N GLU A 100 -1.03 1.95 -3.34
CA GLU A 100 -1.86 0.77 -3.15
C GLU A 100 -2.48 0.27 -4.47
N ASP A 101 -3.04 1.19 -5.27
CA ASP A 101 -3.58 0.86 -6.58
C ASP A 101 -2.49 0.29 -7.52
N GLU A 102 -1.31 0.91 -7.55
CA GLU A 102 -0.16 0.43 -8.33
C GLU A 102 0.28 -0.97 -7.88
N ALA A 103 0.39 -1.20 -6.57
CA ALA A 103 0.76 -2.51 -6.02
C ALA A 103 -0.30 -3.59 -6.31
N SER A 104 -1.58 -3.22 -6.33
CA SER A 104 -2.69 -4.11 -6.69
C SER A 104 -2.62 -4.54 -8.15
N ASP A 105 -2.37 -3.61 -9.07
CA ASP A 105 -2.20 -3.89 -10.50
C ASP A 105 -1.01 -4.81 -10.76
N ASP A 106 0.12 -4.58 -10.08
CA ASP A 106 1.30 -5.42 -10.22
C ASP A 106 1.07 -6.84 -9.67
N LEU A 107 0.33 -6.98 -8.56
CA LEU A 107 -0.07 -8.28 -8.03
C LEU A 107 -0.93 -9.06 -9.03
N LEU A 108 -1.87 -8.39 -9.71
CA LEU A 108 -2.71 -9.01 -10.74
C LEU A 108 -1.88 -9.52 -11.92
N LYS A 109 -0.95 -8.70 -12.44
CA LYS A 109 -0.05 -9.11 -13.54
C LYS A 109 0.79 -10.33 -13.16
N LEU A 110 1.36 -10.34 -11.95
CA LEU A 110 2.14 -11.47 -11.45
C LEU A 110 1.28 -12.74 -11.32
N HIS A 111 0.02 -12.61 -10.91
CA HIS A 111 -0.89 -13.75 -10.84
C HIS A 111 -1.19 -14.35 -12.23
N GLU A 112 -1.38 -13.50 -13.25
CA GLU A 112 -1.55 -13.94 -14.63
C GLU A 112 -0.30 -14.67 -15.17
N GLU A 113 0.89 -14.11 -14.92
CA GLU A 113 2.15 -14.74 -15.30
C GLU A 113 2.36 -16.09 -14.61
N MET A 114 2.05 -16.17 -13.32
CA MET A 114 2.09 -17.44 -12.57
C MET A 114 1.17 -18.48 -13.18
N ALA A 115 -0.07 -18.12 -13.54
CA ALA A 115 -1.01 -19.04 -14.16
C ALA A 115 -0.49 -19.55 -15.53
N ALA A 116 0.08 -18.66 -16.34
CA ALA A 116 0.69 -19.02 -17.62
C ALA A 116 1.88 -19.99 -17.43
N LEU A 117 2.74 -19.73 -16.44
CA LEU A 117 3.86 -20.61 -16.11
C LEU A 117 3.41 -21.97 -15.58
N GLN A 118 2.39 -22.01 -14.72
CA GLN A 118 1.80 -23.26 -14.23
C GLN A 118 1.23 -24.12 -15.37
N SER A 119 0.54 -23.50 -16.33
CA SER A 119 0.03 -24.18 -17.53
C SER A 119 1.17 -24.79 -18.37
N ARG A 120 2.23 -24.01 -18.60
CA ARG A 120 3.43 -24.49 -19.31
C ARG A 120 4.13 -25.63 -18.58
N LEU A 121 4.24 -25.55 -17.26
CA LEU A 121 4.81 -26.60 -16.41
C LEU A 121 4.00 -27.90 -16.53
N ALA A 122 2.67 -27.81 -16.42
CA ALA A 122 1.77 -28.96 -16.55
C ALA A 122 1.91 -29.63 -17.94
N ALA A 123 1.96 -28.83 -19.02
CA ALA A 123 2.16 -29.33 -20.37
C ALA A 123 3.52 -30.05 -20.53
N ALA A 124 4.60 -29.47 -20.00
CA ALA A 124 5.94 -30.07 -20.03
C ALA A 124 5.99 -31.38 -19.23
N ALA A 125 5.42 -31.41 -18.03
CA ALA A 125 5.32 -32.60 -17.19
C ALA A 125 4.53 -33.72 -17.88
N GLY A 126 3.40 -33.38 -18.51
CA GLY A 126 2.60 -34.31 -19.31
C GLY A 126 3.38 -34.90 -20.48
N ARG A 127 4.13 -34.06 -21.22
CA ARG A 127 5.01 -34.52 -22.31
C ARG A 127 6.09 -35.48 -21.80
N LEU A 128 6.76 -35.16 -20.70
CA LEU A 128 7.78 -36.01 -20.11
C LEU A 128 7.22 -37.37 -19.68
N SER A 129 6.05 -37.39 -19.04
CA SER A 129 5.38 -38.62 -18.65
C SER A 129 5.06 -39.51 -19.86
N ARG A 130 4.54 -38.93 -20.95
CA ARG A 130 4.29 -39.66 -22.21
C ARG A 130 5.58 -40.24 -22.80
N ILE A 131 6.64 -39.44 -22.88
CA ILE A 131 7.94 -39.89 -23.40
C ILE A 131 8.47 -41.05 -22.56
N ARG A 132 8.39 -40.98 -21.22
CA ARG A 132 8.81 -42.06 -20.32
C ARG A 132 8.03 -43.36 -20.59
N LYS A 133 6.70 -43.27 -20.75
CA LYS A 133 5.85 -44.43 -21.08
C LYS A 133 6.21 -45.04 -22.44
N ILE A 134 6.39 -44.22 -23.47
CA ILE A 134 6.77 -44.69 -24.81
C ILE A 134 8.14 -45.35 -24.76
N ARG A 135 9.13 -44.73 -24.10
CA ARG A 135 10.48 -45.27 -23.94
C ARG A 135 10.46 -46.65 -23.26
N ALA A 136 9.64 -46.82 -22.22
CA ALA A 136 9.51 -48.11 -21.53
C ALA A 136 8.97 -49.19 -22.48
N ARG A 137 7.88 -48.90 -23.21
CA ARG A 137 7.29 -49.83 -24.19
C ARG A 137 8.25 -50.17 -25.33
N VAL A 138 8.98 -49.20 -25.85
CA VAL A 138 9.99 -49.43 -26.91
C VAL A 138 11.11 -50.32 -26.40
N LYS A 139 11.59 -50.10 -25.17
CA LYS A 139 12.63 -50.95 -24.56
C LYS A 139 12.16 -52.40 -24.41
N GLU A 140 10.93 -52.61 -23.97
CA GLU A 140 10.29 -53.92 -23.84
C GLU A 140 10.16 -54.64 -25.20
N LYS A 141 9.59 -53.94 -26.20
CA LYS A 141 9.48 -54.48 -27.58
C LYS A 141 10.85 -54.83 -28.17
N ARG A 142 11.87 -53.99 -27.94
CA ARG A 142 13.25 -54.28 -28.38
C ARG A 142 13.77 -55.56 -27.75
N SER A 143 13.64 -55.73 -26.43
CA SER A 143 14.09 -56.96 -25.77
C SER A 143 13.36 -58.21 -26.27
N GLU A 144 12.06 -58.09 -26.54
CA GLU A 144 11.29 -59.20 -27.08
C GLU A 144 11.75 -59.57 -28.51
N ALA A 145 11.94 -58.57 -29.38
CA ALA A 145 12.44 -58.78 -30.74
C ALA A 145 13.84 -59.43 -30.75
N THR A 146 14.75 -58.95 -29.89
CA THR A 146 16.07 -59.57 -29.74
C THR A 146 15.96 -61.03 -29.29
N ARG A 147 15.10 -61.33 -28.31
CA ARG A 147 14.88 -62.71 -27.84
C ARG A 147 14.33 -63.62 -28.93
N ARG A 148 13.36 -63.14 -29.72
CA ARG A 148 12.78 -63.91 -30.83
C ARG A 148 13.80 -64.17 -31.93
N GLY A 149 14.57 -63.15 -32.31
CA GLY A 149 15.63 -63.29 -33.31
C GLY A 149 16.65 -64.35 -32.90
N LEU A 150 17.14 -64.32 -31.65
CA LEU A 150 18.07 -65.35 -31.15
C LEU A 150 17.50 -66.77 -31.25
N GLN A 151 16.20 -66.96 -30.94
CA GLN A 151 15.53 -68.26 -31.07
C GLN A 151 15.35 -68.73 -32.52
N GLU A 152 15.35 -67.82 -33.49
CA GLU A 152 15.29 -68.16 -34.92
C GLU A 152 16.68 -68.59 -35.41
N VAL A 153 17.75 -67.89 -35.02
CA VAL A 153 19.13 -68.27 -35.39
C VAL A 153 19.51 -69.63 -34.80
N GLU A 154 19.16 -69.90 -33.54
CA GLU A 154 19.41 -71.21 -32.89
C GLU A 154 18.69 -72.38 -33.60
N LYS A 155 17.59 -72.12 -34.30
CA LYS A 155 16.87 -73.15 -35.07
C LYS A 155 17.49 -73.39 -36.45
N GLU A 156 18.11 -72.37 -37.04
CA GLU A 156 18.80 -72.47 -38.33
C GLU A 156 20.19 -73.15 -38.19
N ASP A 157 20.92 -72.88 -37.10
CA ASP A 157 22.20 -73.54 -36.80
C ASP A 157 22.05 -74.95 -36.20
N GLY A 158 20.83 -75.40 -35.95
CA GLY A 158 20.50 -76.77 -35.50
C GLY A 158 20.36 -77.81 -36.64
N GLY A 159 20.56 -77.40 -37.89
CA GLY A 159 20.65 -78.33 -39.02
C GLY A 159 21.94 -79.15 -38.94
N PRO A 160 21.90 -80.49 -39.00
CA PRO A 160 23.11 -81.30 -38.90
C PRO A 160 24.04 -80.99 -40.07
N CYS A 161 25.23 -80.48 -39.77
CA CYS A 161 26.36 -80.46 -40.70
C CYS A 161 26.56 -81.88 -41.24
N SER A 162 26.19 -82.09 -42.52
CA SER A 162 26.42 -83.31 -43.28
C SER A 162 27.15 -82.94 -44.56
#